data_AF-A0A127FE52-F1
#
_entry.id   AF-A0A127FE52-F1
#
_cell.length_a   1.000
_cell.length_b   1.000
_cell.length_c   1.000
_cell.angle_alpha   90.00
_cell.angle_beta   90.00
_cell.angle_gamma   90.00
#
_symmetry.space_group_name_H-M   'P 1'
#
loop_
_entity.id
_entity.type
_entity.pdbx_description
1 polymer ?
#
loop_
_entity_poly.entity_id
_entity_poly.type
_entity_poly.pdbx_seq_one_letter_code
_entity_poly.pdbx_strand_id
1 'polypeptide(L)'
;MGFFINSGINNYIKRRRTLLDAQVKVLQSEHRFLKYDSWLDCSDVHAFTRQYLDREVRTNPSALLGRLSPAAQAAMLNAVNASYTLAQEHITWIGAAFSGQAENSAQNSN
;
A
#
# COMPACT_ATOMS: atom_id res chain seq x y z
N MET A 1 5.31 1.28 -9.15
CA MET A 1 4.04 1.93 -8.76
C MET A 1 3.92 1.90 -7.25
N GLY A 2 3.13 2.80 -6.66
CA GLY A 2 2.89 2.82 -5.23
C GLY A 2 1.70 3.69 -4.85
N PHE A 3 1.31 3.59 -3.59
CA PHE A 3 0.22 4.33 -2.98
C PHE A 3 0.78 5.36 -1.99
N PHE A 4 -0.02 6.38 -1.67
CA PHE A 4 0.34 7.32 -0.61
C PHE A 4 -0.23 6.89 0.73
N ILE A 5 0.56 7.13 1.78
CA ILE A 5 0.14 6.96 3.17
C ILE A 5 0.08 8.33 3.84
N ASN A 6 -1.04 8.62 4.49
CA ASN A 6 -1.32 9.90 5.11
C ASN A 6 -1.72 9.71 6.57
N SER A 7 -1.35 10.62 7.47
CA SER A 7 -1.78 10.58 8.88
C SER A 7 -3.27 10.92 9.09
N GLY A 8 -3.98 11.26 8.01
CA GLY A 8 -5.41 11.60 8.05
C GLY A 8 -6.00 11.69 6.65
N ILE A 9 -7.32 11.57 6.57
CA ILE A 9 -8.06 11.64 5.32
C ILE A 9 -8.48 13.09 5.03
N ASN A 10 -8.15 13.59 3.83
CA ASN A 10 -8.55 14.93 3.38
C ASN A 10 -10.08 15.05 3.26
N ASN A 11 -10.63 16.23 3.57
CA ASN A 11 -12.06 16.54 3.42
C ASN A 11 -12.61 16.29 2.01
N TYR A 12 -11.80 16.48 0.97
CA TYR A 12 -12.14 16.15 -0.42
C TYR A 12 -12.53 14.68 -0.57
N ILE A 13 -11.75 13.78 0.03
CA ILE A 13 -11.97 12.33 0.03
C ILE A 13 -13.17 11.99 0.92
N LYS A 14 -13.25 12.54 2.13
CA LYS A 14 -14.37 12.29 3.08
C LYS A 14 -15.75 12.58 2.49
N ARG A 15 -15.85 13.57 1.59
CA ARG A 15 -17.11 13.96 0.94
C ARG A 15 -17.51 13.05 -0.22
N ARG A 16 -16.64 12.13 -0.65
CA ARG A 16 -16.87 11.23 -1.79
C ARG A 16 -16.79 9.79 -1.31
N ARG A 17 -17.95 9.17 -1.12
CA ARG A 17 -18.06 7.84 -0.53
C ARG A 17 -17.12 6.83 -1.19
N THR A 18 -17.07 6.87 -2.51
CA THR A 18 -16.31 5.95 -3.33
C THR A 18 -14.79 6.12 -3.17
N LEU A 19 -14.28 7.34 -2.95
CA LEU A 19 -12.86 7.58 -2.60
C LEU A 19 -12.57 7.23 -1.14
N LEU A 20 -13.55 7.46 -0.26
CA LEU A 20 -13.44 7.15 1.16
C LEU A 20 -13.35 5.64 1.40
N ASP A 21 -14.13 4.85 0.66
CA ASP A 21 -14.12 3.38 0.73
C ASP A 21 -12.79 2.78 0.24
N ALA A 22 -12.01 3.54 -0.54
CA ALA A 22 -10.66 3.17 -0.96
C ALA A 22 -9.56 3.55 0.07
N GLN A 23 -9.92 4.15 1.22
CA GLN A 23 -8.96 4.48 2.27
C GLN A 23 -8.79 3.31 3.24
N VAL A 24 -7.59 2.75 3.29
CA VAL A 24 -7.28 1.61 4.17
C VAL A 24 -6.57 2.10 5.42
N LYS A 25 -7.13 1.78 6.59
CA LYS A 25 -6.53 2.13 7.86
C LYS A 25 -5.27 1.28 8.12
N VAL A 26 -4.17 1.94 8.47
CA VAL A 26 -2.91 1.32 8.87
C VAL A 26 -2.66 1.66 10.33
N LEU A 27 -2.70 0.67 11.21
CA LEU A 27 -2.61 0.87 12.65
C LEU A 27 -1.17 1.09 13.09
N GLN A 28 -0.93 2.08 13.93
CA GLN A 28 0.39 2.36 14.50
C GLN A 28 0.90 1.19 15.35
N SER A 29 0.01 0.55 16.09
CA SER A 29 0.32 -0.58 16.97
C SER A 29 0.94 -1.77 16.24
N GLU A 30 0.70 -1.89 14.93
CA GLU A 30 1.23 -2.96 14.08
C GLU A 30 2.51 -2.54 13.32
N HIS A 31 2.88 -1.26 13.37
CA HIS A 31 3.94 -0.68 12.54
C HIS A 31 4.79 0.31 13.33
N ARG A 32 5.95 -0.15 13.84
CA ARG A 32 6.87 0.68 14.65
C ARG A 32 7.38 1.94 13.94
N PHE A 33 7.37 1.95 12.61
CA PHE A 33 7.79 3.10 11.81
C PHE A 33 6.74 4.20 11.71
N LEU A 34 5.50 3.95 12.14
CA LEU A 34 4.45 4.95 12.21
C LEU A 34 4.46 5.65 13.57
N LYS A 35 4.24 6.96 13.56
CA LYS A 35 4.02 7.76 14.77
C LYS A 35 2.55 7.72 15.23
N TYR A 36 1.63 7.56 14.29
CA TYR A 36 0.17 7.57 14.51
C TYR A 36 -0.52 6.62 13.53
N ASP A 37 -1.77 6.27 13.83
CA ASP A 37 -2.64 5.60 12.87
C ASP A 37 -2.69 6.41 11.58
N SER A 38 -2.54 5.72 10.46
CA SER A 38 -2.43 6.33 9.14
C SER A 38 -3.43 5.68 8.18
N TRP A 39 -3.50 6.24 6.98
CA TRP A 39 -4.43 5.84 5.94
C TRP A 39 -3.67 5.69 4.63
N LEU A 40 -3.74 4.50 4.06
CA LEU A 40 -3.27 4.20 2.72
C LEU A 40 -4.38 4.57 1.73
N ASP A 41 -4.06 5.44 0.77
CA ASP A 41 -4.98 5.85 -0.27
C ASP A 41 -4.87 4.88 -1.46
N CYS A 42 -5.84 3.97 -1.59
CA CYS A 42 -5.91 3.01 -2.70
C CYS A 42 -6.75 3.53 -3.89
N SER A 43 -7.13 4.82 -3.89
CA SER A 43 -7.95 5.39 -4.97
C SER A 43 -7.14 5.78 -6.20
N ASP A 44 -5.82 5.92 -6.08
CA ASP A 44 -4.93 6.27 -7.17
C ASP A 44 -3.61 5.51 -7.06
N VAL A 45 -2.97 5.22 -8.20
CA VAL A 45 -1.70 4.53 -8.27
C VAL A 45 -0.65 5.45 -8.89
N HIS A 46 0.40 5.72 -8.12
CA HIS A 46 1.48 6.59 -8.57
C HIS A 46 2.60 5.78 -9.21
N ALA A 47 2.93 6.13 -10.45
CA ALA A 47 4.04 5.51 -11.15
C ALA A 47 5.39 6.02 -10.60
N PHE A 48 6.32 5.08 -10.41
CA PHE A 48 7.71 5.37 -10.06
C PHE A 48 8.58 4.56 -11.02
N THR A 49 9.66 5.17 -11.51
CA THR A 49 10.63 4.43 -12.31
C THR A 49 11.44 3.50 -11.42
N ARG A 50 11.83 2.33 -11.95
CA ARG A 50 12.69 1.41 -11.21
C ARG A 50 14.00 2.06 -10.80
N GLN A 51 14.60 2.85 -11.69
CA GLN A 51 15.83 3.59 -11.43
C GLN A 51 15.68 4.57 -10.26
N TYR A 52 14.54 5.26 -10.15
CA TYR A 52 14.26 6.15 -9.02
C TYR A 52 14.22 5.36 -7.71
N LEU A 53 13.46 4.27 -7.65
CA LEU A 53 13.36 3.44 -6.45
C LEU A 53 14.71 2.82 -6.05
N ASP A 54 15.45 2.28 -7.02
CA ASP A 54 16.77 1.70 -6.77
C ASP A 54 17.78 2.75 -6.27
N ARG A 55 17.69 3.98 -6.79
CA ARG A 55 18.52 5.09 -6.32
C ARG A 55 18.14 5.43 -4.87
N GLU A 56 16.88 5.68 -4.58
CA GLU A 56 16.42 6.07 -3.24
C GLU A 56 16.79 5.02 -2.19
N VAL A 57 16.63 3.73 -2.48
CA VAL A 57 17.01 2.66 -1.56
C VAL A 57 18.52 2.66 -1.27
N ARG A 58 19.36 2.98 -2.27
CA ARG A 58 20.82 3.06 -2.09
C ARG A 58 21.28 4.33 -1.39
N THR A 59 20.70 5.48 -1.75
CA THR A 59 21.17 6.80 -1.28
C THR A 59 20.49 7.25 0.00
N ASN A 60 19.31 6.73 0.32
CA ASN A 60 18.58 7.00 1.54
C ASN A 60 17.95 5.70 2.10
N PRO A 61 18.76 4.78 2.66
CA PRO A 61 18.24 3.53 3.22
C PRO A 61 17.18 3.74 4.31
N SER A 62 17.25 4.86 5.05
CA SER A 62 16.23 5.25 6.05
C SER A 62 14.86 5.59 5.44
N ALA A 63 14.76 5.79 4.12
CA ALA A 63 13.47 5.92 3.44
C ALA A 63 12.71 4.59 3.40
N LEU A 64 13.39 3.44 3.56
CA LEU A 64 12.74 2.14 3.69
C LEU A 64 12.32 1.92 5.15
N LEU A 65 11.08 2.29 5.45
CA LEU A 65 10.55 2.31 6.81
C LEU A 65 10.16 0.93 7.36
N GLY A 66 9.74 0.01 6.50
CA GLY A 66 9.32 -1.33 6.90
C GLY A 66 8.32 -1.94 5.93
N ARG A 67 7.67 -3.01 6.39
CA ARG A 67 6.61 -3.71 5.64
C ARG A 67 5.26 -3.47 6.32
N LEU A 68 4.20 -3.45 5.50
CA LEU A 68 2.84 -3.50 6.02
C LEU A 68 2.58 -4.86 6.69
N SER A 69 1.76 -4.87 7.75
CA SER A 69 1.28 -6.07 8.41
C SER A 69 0.45 -6.92 7.43
N PRO A 70 0.37 -8.25 7.60
CA PRO A 70 -0.46 -9.09 6.75
C PRO A 70 -1.92 -8.64 6.70
N ALA A 71 -2.47 -8.17 7.82
CA ALA A 71 -3.82 -7.61 7.90
C ALA A 71 -3.97 -6.34 7.04
N ALA A 72 -3.01 -5.40 7.15
CA ALA A 72 -3.01 -4.18 6.34
C ALA A 72 -2.83 -4.48 4.84
N GLN A 73 -1.99 -5.46 4.48
CA GLN A 73 -1.83 -5.92 3.09
C GLN A 73 -3.11 -6.53 2.53
N ALA A 74 -3.80 -7.39 3.30
CA ALA A 74 -5.07 -7.97 2.90
C ALA A 74 -6.16 -6.91 2.73
N ALA A 75 -6.24 -5.95 3.65
CA ALA A 75 -7.17 -4.83 3.55
C ALA A 75 -6.89 -3.95 2.32
N MET A 76 -5.60 -3.68 2.03
CA MET A 76 -5.18 -2.98 0.81
C MET A 76 -5.62 -3.74 -0.44
N LEU A 77 -5.38 -5.04 -0.54
CA LEU A 77 -5.79 -5.84 -1.70
C LEU A 77 -7.30 -5.84 -1.90
N ASN A 78 -8.09 -5.95 -0.81
CA ASN A 78 -9.53 -5.87 -0.88
C ASN A 78 -9.99 -4.50 -1.41
N ALA A 79 -9.39 -3.41 -0.93
CA ALA A 79 -9.70 -2.06 -1.39
C ALA A 79 -9.31 -1.83 -2.87
N VAL A 80 -8.15 -2.36 -3.29
CA VAL A 80 -7.69 -2.30 -4.70
C VAL A 80 -8.64 -3.08 -5.61
N ASN A 81 -9.03 -4.29 -5.23
CA ASN A 81 -9.94 -5.13 -6.01
C ASN A 81 -11.36 -4.55 -6.11
N ALA A 82 -11.80 -3.81 -5.09
CA ALA A 82 -13.09 -3.13 -5.08
C ALA A 82 -13.04 -1.71 -5.70
N SER A 83 -11.85 -1.24 -6.10
CA SER A 83 -11.68 0.13 -6.58
C SER A 83 -12.26 0.31 -7.97
N TYR A 84 -13.09 1.35 -8.12
CA TYR A 84 -13.67 1.77 -9.40
C TYR A 84 -12.81 2.82 -10.12
N THR A 85 -11.82 3.41 -9.44
CA THR A 85 -10.93 4.43 -10.01
C THR A 85 -9.64 3.87 -10.60
N LEU A 86 -9.26 2.66 -10.20
CA LEU A 86 -8.05 2.02 -10.71
C LEU A 86 -8.31 1.32 -12.05
N ALA A 87 -7.35 1.46 -12.97
CA ALA A 87 -7.36 0.69 -14.20
C ALA A 87 -7.20 -0.81 -13.89
N GLN A 88 -7.91 -1.65 -14.64
CA GLN A 88 -7.90 -3.11 -14.43
C GLN A 88 -6.49 -3.71 -14.49
N GLU A 89 -5.62 -3.15 -15.33
CA GLU A 89 -4.21 -3.53 -15.41
C GLU A 89 -3.47 -3.33 -14.09
N HIS A 90 -3.69 -2.20 -13.40
CA HIS A 90 -3.07 -1.93 -12.11
C HIS A 90 -3.54 -2.91 -11.03
N ILE A 91 -4.85 -3.22 -11.02
CA ILE A 91 -5.44 -4.19 -10.11
C ILE A 91 -4.80 -5.57 -10.30
N THR A 92 -4.70 -6.04 -11.54
CA THR A 92 -4.08 -7.33 -11.88
C THR A 92 -2.60 -7.38 -11.48
N TRP A 93 -1.82 -6.34 -11.79
CA TRP A 93 -0.39 -6.28 -11.44
C TRP A 93 -0.16 -6.30 -9.93
N ILE A 94 -0.95 -5.53 -9.17
CA ILE A 94 -0.85 -5.50 -7.72
C ILE A 94 -1.24 -6.85 -7.13
N GLY A 95 -2.36 -7.44 -7.57
CA GLY A 95 -2.78 -8.78 -7.11
C GLY A 95 -1.69 -9.83 -7.31
N ALA A 96 -1.10 -9.89 -8.51
CA ALA A 96 -0.03 -10.85 -8.82
C ALA A 96 1.22 -10.65 -7.93
N ALA A 97 1.60 -9.39 -7.64
CA ALA A 97 2.76 -9.08 -6.81
C ALA A 97 2.63 -9.59 -5.36
N PHE A 98 1.41 -9.67 -4.83
CA PHE A 98 1.15 -10.16 -3.47
C PHE A 98 0.90 -11.68 -3.41
N SER A 99 0.33 -12.28 -4.46
CA SER A 99 0.20 -13.75 -4.55
C SER A 99 1.56 -14.46 -4.57
N GLY A 100 2.57 -13.88 -5.23
CA GLY A 100 3.94 -14.43 -5.26
C GLY A 100 4.70 -14.33 -3.93
N GLN A 101 4.20 -13.58 -2.94
CA GLN A 101 4.82 -13.52 -1.61
C GLN A 101 4.41 -14.69 -0.71
N ALA A 102 3.21 -15.25 -0.89
CA ALA A 102 2.71 -16.37 -0.10
C ALA A 102 3.55 -17.65 -0.31
N GLU A 103 4.02 -17.88 -1.54
CA GLU A 103 4.84 -19.06 -1.91
C GLU A 103 6.26 -19.00 -1.33
N ASN A 104 6.85 -17.80 -1.19
CA ASN A 104 8.22 -17.64 -0.67
C ASN A 104 8.30 -17.69 0.87
N SER A 105 7.22 -17.38 1.59
CA SER A 105 7.16 -17.54 3.06
C SER A 105 7.03 -19.00 3.52
N ALA A 106 6.50 -19.89 2.66
CA ALA A 106 6.40 -21.31 2.97
C ALA A 106 7.74 -22.07 2.83
N GLN A 107 8.70 -21.52 2.08
CA GLN A 107 10.00 -22.18 1.86
C GLN A 107 11.09 -21.81 2.89
N ASN A 108 10.92 -20.73 3.67
CA ASN A 108 11.89 -20.29 4.69
C ASN A 108 11.54 -20.76 6.12
N SER A 109 10.69 -21.79 6.26
CA SER A 109 10.31 -22.38 7.56
C SER A 109 10.83 -23.82 7.75
N ASN A 110 11.82 -24.24 6.96
CA ASN A 110 12.52 -25.53 7.11
C ASN A 110 13.97 -25.33 7.53
#